data_AF-A0A173TZE8-F1
#
_entry.id   AF-A0A173TZE8-F1
#
_cell.length_a   1.000
_cell.length_b   1.000
_cell.length_c   1.000
_cell.angle_alpha   90.00
_cell.angle_beta   90.00
_cell.angle_gamma   90.00
#
_symmetry.space_group_name_H-M   'P 1'
#
loop_
_entity.id
_entity.type
_entity.pdbx_description
1 polymer ?
#
loop_
_entity_poly.entity_id
_entity_poly.type
_entity_poly.pdbx_seq_one_letter_code
_entity_poly.pdbx_strand_id
1 'polypeptide(L)'
;MSLLYSDSIVQPIFIEPFLTLHANKLCVLSEHASPNMASWLLKTYEERKLNGISLELIIGDTLNCGIDINTHEAFKELQGNRYSAKWGKFSCSYLYDPPDFSGTNFIWLKDDIPLKAFISSYDFTQQSLLREGDHKLTETSAYSAYNNYEKVTNRTIFCNHAEVEDYIIIHNPNRPINLQSSLSENQYVTLSFITRTGDTGAKSGLNWGQRKNRNRNEAYIPLPSYIAKSGFFPLNKQHFLVITDDHHLLQLRVEQQNDKAITTPASNALLGEYFRNRLGLANGAYVTAADLRSYGRTDVTFIKIDEEHYYMDFSI
;
A
#
# COMPACT_ATOMS: atom_id res chain seq x y z
N MET A 1 22.45 1.13 -6.75
CA MET A 1 21.06 1.14 -7.21
C MET A 1 20.49 2.47 -6.75
N SER A 2 20.73 3.53 -7.51
CA SER A 2 20.13 4.84 -7.23
C SER A 2 18.62 4.68 -7.41
N LEU A 3 17.85 5.09 -6.41
CA LEU A 3 16.41 5.22 -6.57
C LEU A 3 16.19 6.39 -7.55
N LEU A 4 15.35 6.18 -8.56
CA LEU A 4 14.87 7.19 -9.52
C LEU A 4 14.13 8.37 -8.88
N TYR A 5 14.02 8.40 -7.54
CA TYR A 5 13.36 9.44 -6.76
C TYR A 5 14.34 10.43 -6.12
N SER A 6 15.65 10.35 -6.42
CA SER A 6 16.65 11.26 -5.84
C SER A 6 16.40 12.74 -6.17
N ASP A 7 15.68 13.02 -7.27
CA ASP A 7 15.36 14.37 -7.74
C ASP A 7 13.86 14.71 -7.61
N SER A 8 13.08 13.88 -6.90
CA SER A 8 11.63 14.09 -6.69
C SER A 8 11.33 14.78 -5.36
N ILE A 9 10.15 15.41 -5.24
CA ILE A 9 9.65 16.06 -4.02
C ILE A 9 9.68 15.14 -2.77
N VAL A 10 9.75 13.83 -2.98
CA VAL A 10 9.93 12.81 -1.95
C VAL A 10 11.14 13.08 -1.07
N GLN A 11 12.29 13.41 -1.66
CA GLN A 11 13.54 13.46 -0.91
C GLN A 11 13.52 14.64 0.09
N PRO A 12 13.17 15.88 -0.32
CA PRO A 12 13.02 17.00 0.61
C PRO A 12 11.90 16.84 1.65
N ILE A 13 10.76 16.25 1.27
CA ILE A 13 9.64 16.09 2.23
C ILE A 13 9.90 14.94 3.19
N PHE A 14 10.21 13.76 2.68
CA PHE A 14 10.08 12.52 3.45
C PHE A 14 11.39 12.00 4.02
N ILE A 15 12.55 12.42 3.49
CA ILE A 15 13.85 11.82 3.83
C ILE A 15 14.79 12.82 4.50
N GLU A 16 14.96 14.01 3.91
CA GLU A 16 15.92 15.01 4.40
C GLU A 16 15.67 15.48 5.83
N PRO A 17 14.43 15.72 6.30
CA PRO A 17 14.20 16.19 7.67
C PRO A 17 14.66 15.18 8.73
N PHE A 18 14.52 13.88 8.46
CA PHE A 18 15.08 12.84 9.32
C PHE A 18 16.61 12.86 9.31
N LEU A 19 17.23 12.92 8.12
CA LEU A 19 18.69 12.83 7.98
C LEU A 19 19.44 14.07 8.50
N THR A 20 18.87 15.26 8.33
CA THR A 20 19.55 16.54 8.59
C THR A 20 19.14 17.17 9.92
N LEU A 21 17.88 17.01 10.33
CA LEU A 21 17.34 17.60 11.56
C LEU A 21 17.14 16.57 12.68
N HIS A 22 17.34 15.29 12.38
CA HIS A 22 17.05 14.18 13.30
C HIS A 22 15.61 14.20 13.81
N ALA A 23 14.67 14.66 12.97
CA ALA A 23 13.25 14.60 13.25
C ALA A 23 12.80 13.13 13.33
N ASN A 24 11.92 12.79 14.27
CA ASN A 24 11.49 11.41 14.55
C ASN A 24 9.97 11.21 14.42
N LYS A 25 9.22 12.26 14.08
CA LYS A 25 7.78 12.17 13.83
C LYS A 25 7.41 13.02 12.62
N LEU A 26 6.63 12.44 11.71
CA LEU A 26 6.00 13.11 10.60
C LEU A 26 4.49 13.11 10.82
N CYS A 27 3.93 14.29 11.03
CA CYS A 27 2.49 14.52 11.04
C CYS A 27 2.07 14.98 9.63
N VAL A 28 1.12 14.28 9.03
CA VAL A 28 0.54 14.58 7.73
C VAL A 28 -0.92 14.94 7.92
N LEU A 29 -1.29 16.13 7.47
CA LEU A 29 -2.68 16.59 7.42
C LEU A 29 -3.03 16.75 5.94
N SER A 30 -3.86 15.86 5.40
CA SER A 30 -4.13 15.81 3.96
C SER A 30 -5.62 15.72 3.69
N GLU A 31 -6.08 16.44 2.67
CA GLU A 31 -7.47 16.38 2.21
C GLU A 31 -7.83 14.95 1.78
N HIS A 32 -7.03 14.37 0.88
CA HIS A 32 -7.13 12.98 0.45
C HIS A 32 -5.83 12.22 0.69
N ALA A 33 -5.93 10.93 1.02
CA ALA A 33 -4.76 10.07 1.19
C ALA A 33 -5.04 8.65 0.72
N SER A 34 -4.00 7.94 0.27
CA SER A 34 -4.11 6.51 -0.08
C SER A 34 -3.30 5.61 0.87
N PRO A 35 -3.81 4.41 1.21
CA PRO A 35 -3.08 3.44 2.04
C PRO A 35 -1.78 2.99 1.34
N ASN A 36 -1.80 2.94 0.01
CA ASN A 36 -0.61 2.62 -0.79
C ASN A 36 0.53 3.62 -0.56
N MET A 37 0.24 4.92 -0.51
CA MET A 37 1.26 5.95 -0.23
C MET A 37 1.84 5.83 1.19
N ALA A 38 0.97 5.63 2.19
CA ALA A 38 1.39 5.43 3.58
C ALA A 38 2.30 4.20 3.69
N SER A 39 1.88 3.08 3.12
CA SER A 39 2.68 1.86 3.15
C SER A 39 3.98 1.97 2.35
N TRP A 40 3.95 2.63 1.19
CA TRP A 40 5.15 2.88 0.39
C TRP A 40 6.17 3.67 1.19
N LEU A 41 5.73 4.68 1.93
CA LEU A 41 6.60 5.50 2.76
C LEU A 41 7.21 4.69 3.92
N LEU A 42 6.37 3.97 4.66
CA LEU A 42 6.80 3.08 5.74
C LEU A 42 7.82 2.03 5.26
N LYS A 43 7.55 1.41 4.11
CA LYS A 43 8.46 0.44 3.50
C LYS A 43 9.75 1.09 3.02
N THR A 44 9.68 2.32 2.51
CA THR A 44 10.86 3.09 2.10
C THR A 44 11.77 3.38 3.30
N TYR A 45 11.20 3.72 4.46
CA TYR A 45 11.97 3.87 5.69
C TYR A 45 12.66 2.58 6.12
N GLU A 46 11.94 1.44 6.12
CA GLU A 46 12.52 0.13 6.40
C GLU A 46 13.69 -0.19 5.45
N GLU A 47 13.50 -0.05 4.14
CA GLU A 47 14.51 -0.39 3.13
C GLU A 47 15.75 0.52 3.19
N ARG A 48 15.56 1.79 3.55
CA ARG A 48 16.64 2.75 3.77
C ARG A 48 17.24 2.69 5.18
N LYS A 49 16.73 1.80 6.05
CA LYS A 49 17.14 1.64 7.46
C LYS A 49 16.97 2.92 8.28
N LEU A 50 15.95 3.71 7.95
CA LEU A 50 15.56 4.91 8.68
C LEU A 50 14.59 4.49 9.79
N ASN A 51 15.15 4.15 10.95
CA ASN A 51 14.40 3.61 12.08
C ASN A 51 13.96 4.73 13.03
N GLY A 52 12.87 4.48 13.76
CA GLY A 52 12.40 5.38 14.81
C GLY A 52 11.56 6.56 14.32
N ILE A 53 11.06 6.50 13.08
CA ILE A 53 10.10 7.48 12.55
C ILE A 53 8.68 7.05 12.92
N SER A 54 7.92 7.96 13.51
CA SER A 54 6.46 7.85 13.68
C SER A 54 5.75 8.59 12.55
N LEU A 55 4.71 8.00 11.96
CA LEU A 55 3.89 8.61 10.93
C LEU A 55 2.46 8.76 11.42
N GLU A 56 1.98 9.99 11.55
CA GLU A 56 0.62 10.31 12.01
C GLU A 56 -0.14 11.01 10.88
N LEU A 57 -1.14 10.34 10.30
CA LEU A 57 -1.93 10.81 9.18
C LEU A 57 -3.33 11.23 9.65
N ILE A 58 -3.77 12.41 9.24
CA ILE A 58 -5.16 12.86 9.34
C ILE A 58 -5.71 13.08 7.92
N ILE A 59 -6.85 12.49 7.63
CA ILE A 59 -7.57 12.61 6.35
C ILE A 59 -8.77 13.53 6.54
N GLY A 60 -8.88 14.56 5.70
CA GLY A 60 -9.88 15.63 5.82
C GLY A 60 -11.22 15.33 5.13
N ASP A 61 -11.18 14.83 3.90
CA ASP A 61 -12.38 14.72 3.05
C ASP A 61 -13.40 13.67 3.53
N THR A 62 -13.03 12.85 4.51
CA THR A 62 -13.95 11.92 5.17
C THR A 62 -15.16 12.61 5.80
N LEU A 63 -15.02 13.88 6.21
CA LEU A 63 -16.09 14.70 6.74
C LEU A 63 -17.23 14.92 5.72
N ASN A 64 -16.88 15.14 4.45
CA ASN A 64 -17.81 15.54 3.41
C ASN A 64 -18.24 14.36 2.53
N CYS A 65 -17.28 13.50 2.18
CA CYS A 65 -17.44 12.44 1.20
C CYS A 65 -17.52 11.04 1.84
N GLY A 66 -17.17 10.89 3.11
CA GLY A 66 -16.96 9.57 3.72
C GLY A 66 -15.73 8.86 3.16
N ILE A 67 -15.66 7.54 3.30
CA ILE A 67 -14.55 6.71 2.81
C ILE A 67 -15.08 5.38 2.26
N ASP A 68 -14.45 4.80 1.25
CA ASP A 68 -14.82 3.46 0.80
C ASP A 68 -14.30 2.38 1.75
N ILE A 69 -15.06 1.29 1.89
CA ILE A 69 -14.76 0.20 2.82
C ILE A 69 -13.38 -0.44 2.58
N ASN A 70 -12.92 -0.54 1.32
CA ASN A 70 -11.65 -1.19 1.02
C ASN A 70 -10.46 -0.32 1.46
N THR A 71 -10.53 0.98 1.19
CA THR A 71 -9.56 1.96 1.66
C THR A 71 -9.58 2.07 3.18
N HIS A 72 -10.76 2.06 3.80
CA HIS A 72 -10.90 2.05 5.26
C HIS A 72 -10.21 0.84 5.89
N GLU A 73 -10.53 -0.37 5.42
CA GLU A 73 -9.94 -1.61 5.94
C GLU A 73 -8.44 -1.68 5.68
N ALA A 74 -7.95 -1.17 4.54
CA ALA A 74 -6.52 -1.08 4.27
C ALA A 74 -5.78 -0.14 5.25
N PHE A 75 -6.37 1.01 5.61
CA PHE A 75 -5.80 1.88 6.65
C PHE A 75 -5.83 1.23 8.03
N LYS A 76 -6.92 0.55 8.39
CA LYS A 76 -7.02 -0.22 9.64
C LYS A 76 -5.97 -1.31 9.71
N GLU A 77 -5.77 -2.04 8.61
CA GLU A 77 -4.76 -3.07 8.52
C GLU A 77 -3.35 -2.47 8.73
N LEU A 78 -3.02 -1.35 8.07
CA LEU A 78 -1.74 -0.67 8.22
C LEU A 78 -1.47 -0.15 9.64
N GLN A 79 -2.50 0.35 10.33
CA GLN A 79 -2.39 0.77 11.73
C GLN A 79 -2.39 -0.41 12.71
N GLY A 80 -2.83 -1.59 12.26
CA GLY A 80 -2.94 -2.80 13.05
C GLY A 80 -1.60 -3.40 13.51
N ASN A 81 -1.71 -4.33 14.46
CA ASN A 81 -0.57 -4.96 15.14
C ASN A 81 0.43 -5.66 14.20
N ARG A 82 -0.04 -6.18 13.06
CA ARG A 82 0.79 -6.91 12.09
C ARG A 82 1.89 -6.03 11.50
N TYR A 83 1.59 -4.75 11.25
CA TYR A 83 2.49 -3.81 10.60
C TYR A 83 3.19 -2.91 11.60
N SER A 84 2.54 -2.56 12.72
CA SER A 84 3.14 -1.75 13.77
C SER A 84 4.39 -2.40 14.41
N ALA A 85 4.39 -3.73 14.52
CA ALA A 85 5.55 -4.50 14.95
C ALA A 85 6.75 -4.40 13.98
N LYS A 86 6.50 -4.04 12.72
CA LYS A 86 7.51 -4.05 11.64
C LYS A 86 7.96 -2.66 11.20
N TRP A 87 7.03 -1.73 11.02
CA TRP A 87 7.27 -0.42 10.38
C TRP A 87 7.22 0.77 11.33
N GLY A 88 7.21 0.53 12.65
CA GLY A 88 7.13 1.59 13.65
C GLY A 88 5.70 2.01 13.90
N LYS A 89 5.52 3.19 14.49
CA LYS A 89 4.21 3.72 14.87
C LYS A 89 3.59 4.44 13.68
N PHE A 90 2.60 3.82 13.06
CA PHE A 90 1.69 4.48 12.13
C PHE A 90 0.34 4.69 12.80
N SER A 91 -0.24 5.87 12.63
CA SER A 91 -1.63 6.14 12.97
C SER A 91 -2.32 6.89 11.85
N CYS A 92 -3.59 6.58 11.64
CA CYS A 92 -4.48 7.22 10.71
C CYS A 92 -5.75 7.64 11.45
N SER A 93 -6.17 8.87 11.24
CA SER A 93 -7.41 9.42 11.79
C SER A 93 -8.22 10.11 10.70
N TYR A 94 -9.53 10.15 10.90
CA TYR A 94 -10.49 10.79 10.02
C TYR A 94 -11.04 12.04 10.69
N LEU A 95 -11.13 13.13 9.93
CA LEU A 95 -11.86 14.31 10.36
C LEU A 95 -13.37 14.01 10.33
N TYR A 96 -14.06 14.27 11.44
CA TYR A 96 -15.51 14.06 11.55
C TYR A 96 -16.29 15.31 11.98
N ASP A 97 -15.61 16.37 12.43
CA ASP A 97 -16.24 17.62 12.87
C ASP A 97 -15.63 18.83 12.14
N PRO A 98 -16.42 19.82 11.64
CA PRO A 98 -15.93 21.00 10.90
C PRO A 98 -15.03 21.97 11.72
N PRO A 99 -14.26 22.87 11.07
CA PRO A 99 -14.16 23.10 9.63
C PRO A 99 -13.30 22.06 8.90
N ASP A 100 -13.58 21.90 7.60
CA ASP A 100 -12.71 21.22 6.66
C ASP A 100 -11.45 22.04 6.35
N PHE A 101 -10.54 21.44 5.60
CA PHE A 101 -9.31 22.07 5.12
C PHE A 101 -8.97 21.49 3.75
N SER A 102 -8.21 22.25 2.97
CA SER A 102 -7.75 21.82 1.65
C SER A 102 -6.24 21.67 1.56
N GLY A 103 -5.82 20.81 0.64
CA GLY A 103 -4.42 20.48 0.41
C GLY A 103 -3.78 19.65 1.52
N THR A 104 -2.45 19.66 1.54
CA THR A 104 -1.64 18.79 2.40
C THR A 104 -0.56 19.56 3.14
N ASN A 105 -0.46 19.35 4.45
CA ASN A 105 0.63 19.80 5.29
C ASN A 105 1.48 18.61 5.73
N PHE A 106 2.80 18.73 5.58
CA PHE A 106 3.79 17.80 6.10
C PHE A 106 4.56 18.49 7.21
N ILE A 107 4.51 17.95 8.42
CA ILE A 107 5.07 18.60 9.61
C ILE A 107 6.01 17.61 10.29
N TRP A 108 7.29 17.96 10.35
CA TRP A 108 8.31 17.18 11.01
C TRP A 108 8.59 17.70 12.41
N LEU A 109 8.59 16.77 13.36
CA LEU A 109 8.87 17.02 14.76
C LEU A 109 10.05 16.18 15.23
N LYS A 110 10.76 16.72 16.22
CA LYS A 110 11.70 15.97 17.04
C LYS A 110 11.25 16.06 18.49
N ASP A 111 10.86 14.93 19.06
CA ASP A 111 10.41 14.85 20.45
C ASP A 111 9.30 15.89 20.75
N ASP A 112 8.30 15.93 19.86
CA ASP A 112 7.16 16.86 19.88
C ASP A 112 7.50 18.36 19.70
N ILE A 113 8.73 18.67 19.31
CA ILE A 113 9.14 20.03 18.91
C ILE A 113 9.07 20.14 17.37
N PRO A 114 8.23 21.03 16.79
CA PRO A 114 8.14 21.21 15.34
C PRO A 114 9.41 21.85 14.78
N LEU A 115 10.02 21.18 13.80
CA LEU A 115 11.30 21.58 13.21
C LEU A 115 11.16 22.07 11.77
N LYS A 116 10.33 21.40 10.96
CA LYS A 116 10.19 21.72 9.54
C LYS A 116 8.77 21.44 9.07
N ALA A 117 8.22 22.29 8.21
CA ALA A 117 6.91 22.05 7.62
C ALA A 117 6.81 22.49 6.17
N PHE A 118 5.95 21.80 5.43
CA PHE A 118 5.68 22.07 4.02
C PHE A 118 4.17 22.07 3.78
N ILE A 119 3.72 22.97 2.91
CA ILE A 119 2.36 23.00 2.37
C ILE A 119 2.41 22.60 0.90
N SER A 120 1.43 21.81 0.50
CA SER A 120 1.28 21.30 -0.84
C SER A 120 -0.18 21.32 -1.27
N SER A 121 -0.43 21.56 -2.55
CA SER A 121 -1.74 21.34 -3.17
C SER A 121 -1.95 19.88 -3.59
N TYR A 122 -0.94 19.02 -3.44
CA TYR A 122 -0.99 17.62 -3.81
C TYR A 122 -1.48 16.78 -2.64
N ASP A 123 -2.36 15.82 -2.93
CA ASP A 123 -2.86 14.84 -1.97
C ASP A 123 -1.75 13.86 -1.51
N PHE A 124 -1.94 13.22 -0.36
CA PHE A 124 -1.06 12.17 0.13
C PHE A 124 -1.32 10.82 -0.56
N THR A 125 -1.16 10.80 -1.88
CA THR A 125 -1.31 9.61 -2.74
C THR A 125 -0.04 9.37 -3.56
N GLN A 126 0.17 8.15 -4.05
CA GLN A 126 1.32 7.87 -4.90
C GLN A 126 1.18 8.57 -6.24
N GLN A 127 -0.04 8.63 -6.78
CA GLN A 127 -0.34 9.33 -8.02
C GLN A 127 0.09 10.81 -7.97
N SER A 128 -0.15 11.46 -6.83
CA SER A 128 0.19 12.88 -6.62
C SER A 128 1.67 13.10 -6.34
N LEU A 129 2.31 12.23 -5.54
CA LEU A 129 3.66 12.49 -5.01
C LEU A 129 4.79 11.73 -5.70
N LEU A 130 4.51 10.61 -6.38
CA LEU A 130 5.53 9.75 -6.99
C LEU A 130 5.60 9.83 -8.52
N ARG A 131 4.64 10.48 -9.18
CA ARG A 131 4.69 10.74 -10.62
C ARG A 131 5.60 11.93 -10.92
N GLU A 132 6.33 11.90 -12.02
CA GLU A 132 7.11 13.06 -12.46
C GLU A 132 6.19 14.25 -12.77
N GLY A 133 6.48 15.41 -12.18
CA GLY A 133 5.70 16.64 -12.36
C GLY A 133 6.43 17.86 -11.80
N ASP A 134 5.96 19.05 -12.16
CA ASP A 134 6.45 20.32 -11.59
C ASP A 134 5.89 20.51 -10.18
N HIS A 135 6.37 19.70 -9.24
CA HIS A 135 5.94 19.78 -7.86
C HIS A 135 6.54 21.01 -7.19
N LYS A 136 5.72 22.04 -6.97
CA LYS A 136 6.12 23.19 -6.15
C LYS A 136 6.02 22.86 -4.67
N LEU A 137 7.18 22.65 -4.05
CA LEU A 137 7.29 22.52 -2.60
C LEU A 137 7.32 23.91 -1.94
N THR A 138 6.35 24.19 -1.07
CA THR A 138 6.31 25.46 -0.32
C THR A 138 6.62 25.19 1.15
N GLU A 139 7.78 25.65 1.62
CA GLU A 139 8.13 25.60 3.05
C GLU A 139 7.30 26.62 3.83
N THR A 140 6.88 26.27 5.05
CA THR A 140 6.08 27.12 5.94
C THR A 140 6.60 27.07 7.37
N SER A 141 6.06 27.93 8.24
CA SER A 141 6.38 27.93 9.67
C SER A 141 5.93 26.61 10.32
N ALA A 142 6.90 25.84 10.83
CA ALA A 142 6.65 24.56 11.50
C ALA A 142 5.75 24.73 12.74
N TYR A 143 5.97 25.77 13.54
CA TYR A 143 5.14 26.06 14.71
C TYR A 143 3.71 26.41 14.32
N SER A 144 3.51 27.24 13.29
CA SER A 144 2.16 27.63 12.86
C SER A 144 1.40 26.44 12.28
N ALA A 145 2.07 25.61 11.48
CA ALA A 145 1.49 24.41 10.90
C ALA A 145 1.12 23.39 11.98
N TYR A 146 1.99 23.16 12.96
CA TYR A 146 1.72 22.24 14.06
C TYR A 146 0.59 22.71 14.98
N ASN A 147 0.54 24.01 15.30
CA ASN A 147 -0.60 24.58 16.04
C ASN A 147 -1.94 24.38 15.33
N ASN A 148 -1.95 24.34 13.99
CA ASN A 148 -3.15 24.01 13.22
C ASN A 148 -3.46 22.51 13.33
N TYR A 149 -2.45 21.66 13.12
CA TYR A 149 -2.56 20.21 13.26
C TYR A 149 -3.18 19.78 14.60
N GLU A 150 -2.72 20.35 15.71
CA GLU A 150 -3.26 20.05 17.05
C GLU A 150 -4.74 20.44 17.19
N LYS A 151 -5.15 21.57 16.62
CA LYS A 151 -6.57 21.98 16.61
C LYS A 151 -7.44 21.03 15.80
N VAL A 152 -6.91 20.48 14.70
CA VAL A 152 -7.62 19.49 13.89
C VAL A 152 -7.72 18.17 14.66
N THR A 153 -6.64 17.72 15.29
CA THR A 153 -6.57 16.44 16.03
C THR A 153 -7.72 16.25 17.01
N ASN A 154 -8.14 17.30 17.72
CA ASN A 154 -9.26 17.27 18.67
C ASN A 154 -10.65 16.97 18.05
N ARG A 155 -10.75 16.98 16.72
CA ARG A 155 -11.96 16.75 15.92
C ARG A 155 -11.83 15.52 15.03
N THR A 156 -10.89 14.63 15.37
CA THR A 156 -10.60 13.42 14.60
C THR A 156 -10.85 12.16 15.41
N ILE A 157 -11.12 11.07 14.69
CA ILE A 157 -11.26 9.73 15.24
C ILE A 157 -10.27 8.79 14.57
N PHE A 158 -9.62 7.90 15.33
CA PHE A 158 -8.73 6.90 14.74
C PHE A 158 -9.49 5.96 13.80
N CYS A 159 -8.88 5.59 12.68
CA CYS A 159 -9.52 4.70 11.69
C CYS A 159 -9.87 3.32 12.26
N ASN A 160 -9.15 2.87 13.28
CA ASN A 160 -9.37 1.59 13.95
C ASN A 160 -10.13 1.73 15.28
N HIS A 161 -10.72 2.89 15.56
CA HIS A 161 -11.59 3.06 16.72
C HIS A 161 -12.83 2.18 16.57
N ALA A 162 -13.29 1.57 17.67
CA ALA A 162 -14.42 0.63 17.63
C ALA A 162 -15.74 1.27 17.16
N GLU A 163 -15.89 2.58 17.41
CA GLU A 163 -17.07 3.37 17.06
C GLU A 163 -16.84 4.26 15.83
N VAL A 164 -15.81 4.02 15.02
CA VAL A 164 -15.47 4.88 13.87
C VAL A 164 -16.65 5.10 12.90
N GLU A 165 -17.49 4.08 12.74
CA GLU A 165 -18.70 4.08 11.90
C GLU A 165 -19.81 5.02 12.43
N ASP A 166 -19.76 5.42 13.70
CA ASP A 166 -20.71 6.38 14.28
C ASP A 166 -20.38 7.83 13.90
N TYR A 167 -19.13 8.09 13.47
CA TYR A 167 -18.61 9.43 13.20
C TYR A 167 -18.38 9.70 11.71
N ILE A 168 -18.13 8.67 10.90
CA ILE A 168 -17.87 8.80 9.47
C ILE A 168 -18.70 7.83 8.63
N ILE A 169 -19.06 8.26 7.42
CA ILE A 169 -19.79 7.39 6.49
C ILE A 169 -18.81 6.47 5.77
N ILE A 170 -19.00 5.15 5.91
CA ILE A 170 -18.22 4.14 5.19
C ILE A 170 -19.09 3.55 4.09
N HIS A 171 -18.70 3.80 2.85
CA HIS A 171 -19.45 3.36 1.68
C HIS A 171 -18.95 2.00 1.20
N ASN A 172 -19.87 1.09 0.92
CA ASN A 172 -19.53 -0.10 0.15
C ASN A 172 -19.62 0.25 -1.34
N PRO A 173 -18.53 0.20 -2.12
CA PRO A 173 -18.60 0.32 -3.56
C PRO A 173 -19.26 -0.96 -4.08
N ASN A 174 -20.58 -1.08 -3.96
CA ASN A 174 -21.39 -2.13 -4.57
C ASN A 174 -21.34 -1.94 -6.10
N ARG A 175 -20.19 -2.20 -6.70
CA ARG A 175 -20.07 -2.57 -8.09
C ARG A 175 -19.69 -4.04 -8.07
N PRO A 176 -20.67 -4.96 -8.25
CA PRO A 176 -20.29 -6.26 -8.79
C PRO A 176 -19.44 -5.97 -10.03
N ILE A 177 -18.16 -6.35 -10.00
CA ILE A 177 -17.34 -6.34 -11.21
C ILE A 177 -18.02 -7.35 -12.10
N ASN A 178 -18.88 -6.87 -13.00
CA ASN A 178 -19.60 -7.72 -13.91
C ASN A 178 -18.58 -8.15 -14.97
N LEU A 179 -17.83 -9.23 -14.69
CA LEU A 179 -16.88 -9.82 -15.63
C LEU A 179 -17.53 -10.19 -16.98
N GLN A 180 -18.86 -10.18 -17.08
CA GLN A 180 -19.60 -10.47 -18.32
C GLN A 180 -19.75 -9.25 -19.25
N SER A 181 -19.52 -8.02 -18.78
CA SER A 181 -19.38 -6.88 -19.71
C SER A 181 -17.96 -6.90 -20.26
N SER A 182 -17.84 -7.05 -21.59
CA SER A 182 -16.57 -7.16 -22.34
C SER A 182 -15.48 -6.23 -21.79
N LEU A 183 -14.64 -6.76 -20.90
CA LEU A 183 -13.44 -6.07 -20.47
C LEU A 183 -12.61 -5.83 -21.73
N SER A 184 -12.18 -4.59 -21.95
CA SER A 184 -11.25 -4.32 -23.05
C SER A 184 -9.97 -5.14 -22.84
N GLU A 185 -9.31 -5.57 -23.92
CA GLU A 185 -8.10 -6.42 -23.84
C GLU A 185 -6.97 -5.83 -22.98
N ASN A 186 -7.02 -4.52 -22.68
CA ASN A 186 -6.04 -3.81 -21.86
C ASN A 186 -6.38 -3.76 -20.35
N GLN A 187 -7.51 -4.30 -19.93
CA GLN A 187 -7.98 -4.18 -18.54
C GLN A 187 -7.70 -5.41 -17.67
N TYR A 188 -7.22 -6.52 -18.24
CA TYR A 188 -6.86 -7.68 -17.44
C TYR A 188 -5.59 -8.39 -17.93
N VAL A 189 -4.93 -9.11 -17.03
CA VAL A 189 -3.80 -9.98 -17.33
C VAL A 189 -3.90 -11.27 -16.53
N THR A 190 -3.49 -12.39 -17.12
CA THR A 190 -3.44 -13.69 -16.45
C THR A 190 -1.99 -14.10 -16.22
N LEU A 191 -1.67 -14.46 -14.98
CA LEU A 191 -0.33 -14.81 -14.52
C LEU A 191 -0.31 -16.28 -14.10
N SER A 192 0.52 -17.09 -14.77
CA SER A 192 0.62 -18.51 -14.52
C SER A 192 1.49 -18.85 -13.30
N PHE A 193 1.04 -19.80 -12.47
CA PHE A 193 1.82 -20.38 -11.39
C PHE A 193 2.64 -21.61 -11.81
N ILE A 194 2.36 -22.16 -13.00
CA ILE A 194 3.11 -23.28 -13.57
C ILE A 194 4.16 -22.79 -14.55
N THR A 195 5.26 -23.53 -14.60
CA THR A 195 6.34 -23.31 -15.56
C THR A 195 5.99 -23.93 -16.91
N ARG A 196 6.85 -23.72 -17.91
CA ARG A 196 6.70 -24.30 -19.26
C ARG A 196 6.66 -25.85 -19.26
N THR A 197 7.19 -26.51 -18.22
CA THR A 197 7.10 -27.98 -18.11
C THR A 197 5.76 -28.45 -17.56
N GLY A 198 4.87 -27.54 -17.18
CA GLY A 198 3.58 -27.84 -16.55
C GLY A 198 3.65 -27.99 -15.04
N ASP A 199 4.83 -27.87 -14.43
CA ASP A 199 5.05 -27.99 -12.98
C ASP A 199 5.24 -26.63 -12.30
N THR A 200 4.94 -26.57 -11.00
CA THR A 200 5.32 -25.45 -10.14
C THR A 200 6.84 -25.37 -9.97
N GLY A 201 7.39 -24.17 -9.91
CA GLY A 201 8.83 -24.02 -9.64
C GLY A 201 9.22 -24.54 -8.25
N ALA A 202 10.33 -25.27 -8.14
CA ALA A 202 10.74 -25.91 -6.88
C ALA A 202 11.16 -24.93 -5.77
N LYS A 203 11.65 -23.75 -6.15
CA LYS A 203 12.21 -22.71 -5.26
C LYS A 203 11.86 -21.29 -5.76
N SER A 204 10.72 -21.17 -6.44
CA SER A 204 10.23 -19.93 -7.08
C SER A 204 8.71 -19.88 -7.06
N GLY A 205 8.14 -18.71 -7.36
CA GLY A 205 6.69 -18.49 -7.30
C GLY A 205 6.12 -18.79 -5.92
N LEU A 206 5.08 -19.62 -5.86
CA LEU A 206 4.43 -20.07 -4.62
C LEU A 206 5.35 -20.86 -3.68
N ASN A 207 6.45 -21.41 -4.20
CA ASN A 207 7.43 -22.21 -3.45
C ASN A 207 8.74 -21.47 -3.17
N TRP A 208 8.79 -20.15 -3.31
CA TRP A 208 10.03 -19.41 -3.10
C TRP A 208 10.63 -19.60 -1.69
N GLY A 209 9.77 -19.67 -0.67
CA GLY A 209 10.12 -19.94 0.72
C GLY A 209 10.65 -21.35 0.98
N GLN A 210 10.55 -22.26 0.00
CA GLN A 210 11.06 -23.64 0.12
C GLN A 210 12.60 -23.72 0.05
N ARG A 211 13.27 -22.58 -0.17
CA ARG A 211 14.73 -22.44 -0.07
C ARG A 211 15.21 -22.64 1.37
N LYS A 212 16.50 -22.96 1.52
CA LYS A 212 17.14 -23.10 2.83
C LYS A 212 17.13 -21.76 3.57
N ASN A 213 16.84 -21.78 4.88
CA ASN A 213 16.85 -20.62 5.78
C ASN A 213 15.89 -19.48 5.36
N ARG A 214 14.71 -19.85 4.86
CA ARG A 214 13.64 -18.92 4.49
C ARG A 214 12.37 -19.24 5.27
N ASN A 215 11.51 -18.25 5.42
CA ASN A 215 10.17 -18.53 5.93
C ASN A 215 9.43 -19.32 4.84
N ARG A 216 8.90 -20.50 5.20
CA ARG A 216 8.31 -21.44 4.25
C ARG A 216 7.04 -20.92 3.58
N ASN A 217 6.40 -19.91 4.15
CA ASN A 217 5.27 -19.20 3.55
C ASN A 217 5.70 -18.17 2.51
N GLU A 218 6.97 -17.78 2.40
CA GLU A 218 7.34 -16.73 1.46
C GLU A 218 7.04 -17.14 0.00
N ALA A 219 6.25 -16.34 -0.69
CA ALA A 219 5.83 -16.56 -2.06
C ALA A 219 5.82 -15.26 -2.85
N TYR A 220 5.81 -15.37 -4.17
CA TYR A 220 5.54 -14.25 -5.08
C TYR A 220 4.74 -14.75 -6.29
N ILE A 221 4.02 -13.85 -6.94
CA ILE A 221 3.33 -14.14 -8.21
C ILE A 221 4.32 -13.80 -9.34
N PRO A 222 4.69 -14.76 -10.21
CA PRO A 222 5.60 -14.48 -11.33
C PRO A 222 5.01 -13.45 -12.29
N LEU A 223 5.81 -12.44 -12.64
CA LEU A 223 5.44 -11.41 -13.60
C LEU A 223 6.30 -11.54 -14.86
N PRO A 224 5.75 -12.00 -16.00
CA PRO A 224 6.45 -12.02 -17.27
C PRO A 224 6.87 -10.61 -17.69
N SER A 225 8.07 -10.50 -18.29
CA SER A 225 8.66 -9.21 -18.65
C SER A 225 7.85 -8.41 -19.67
N TYR A 226 7.10 -9.08 -20.55
CA TYR A 226 6.23 -8.39 -21.51
C TYR A 226 5.02 -7.75 -20.83
N ILE A 227 4.53 -8.32 -19.71
CA ILE A 227 3.47 -7.72 -18.88
C ILE A 227 4.04 -6.61 -18.00
N ALA A 228 5.21 -6.81 -17.40
CA ALA A 228 5.88 -5.75 -16.64
C ALA A 228 6.07 -4.48 -17.50
N LYS A 229 6.42 -4.65 -18.79
CA LYS A 229 6.63 -3.55 -19.73
C LYS A 229 5.35 -3.01 -20.40
N SER A 230 4.18 -3.62 -20.16
CA SER A 230 2.94 -3.18 -20.80
C SER A 230 2.33 -1.94 -20.15
N GLY A 231 2.80 -1.56 -18.95
CA GLY A 231 2.19 -0.51 -18.13
C GLY A 231 0.96 -0.98 -17.34
N PHE A 232 0.69 -2.29 -17.30
CA PHE A 232 -0.47 -2.83 -16.59
C PHE A 232 -0.36 -2.67 -15.07
N PHE A 233 0.80 -3.02 -14.50
CA PHE A 233 1.08 -2.86 -13.06
C PHE A 233 1.98 -1.64 -12.82
N PRO A 234 1.83 -0.94 -11.68
CA PRO A 234 2.75 0.12 -11.33
C PRO A 234 4.14 -0.46 -11.02
N LEU A 235 5.17 0.15 -11.62
CA LEU A 235 6.57 -0.24 -11.43
C LEU A 235 7.26 0.68 -10.40
N ASN A 236 8.58 0.53 -10.26
CA ASN A 236 9.42 1.33 -9.36
C ASN A 236 9.06 1.15 -7.87
N LYS A 237 8.62 -0.06 -7.51
CA LYS A 237 8.17 -0.43 -6.16
C LYS A 237 6.97 0.38 -5.65
N GLN A 238 6.22 1.05 -6.51
CA GLN A 238 4.91 1.59 -6.14
C GLN A 238 4.00 0.46 -5.65
N HIS A 239 3.22 0.75 -4.63
CA HIS A 239 2.29 -0.18 -4.04
C HIS A 239 0.92 -0.06 -4.70
N PHE A 240 0.16 -1.14 -4.73
CA PHE A 240 -1.22 -1.14 -5.20
C PHE A 240 -2.05 -2.06 -4.33
N LEU A 241 -3.32 -1.69 -4.15
CA LEU A 241 -4.27 -2.43 -3.36
C LEU A 241 -5.01 -3.41 -4.26
N VAL A 242 -5.13 -4.65 -3.81
CA VAL A 242 -5.79 -5.73 -4.53
C VAL A 242 -6.94 -6.25 -3.70
N ILE A 243 -8.14 -6.24 -4.27
CA ILE A 243 -9.30 -6.93 -3.72
C ILE A 243 -9.37 -8.30 -4.40
N THR A 244 -9.38 -9.37 -3.61
CA THR A 244 -9.46 -10.73 -4.14
C THR A 244 -10.90 -11.15 -4.39
N ASP A 245 -11.09 -12.21 -5.18
CA ASP A 245 -12.41 -12.80 -5.44
C ASP A 245 -13.14 -13.30 -4.19
N ASP A 246 -12.39 -13.62 -3.13
CA ASP A 246 -12.90 -13.97 -1.80
C ASP A 246 -12.80 -12.82 -0.79
N HIS A 247 -12.83 -11.57 -1.29
CA HIS A 247 -12.92 -10.33 -0.50
C HIS A 247 -11.77 -10.05 0.47
N HIS A 248 -10.60 -10.66 0.28
CA HIS A 248 -9.39 -10.26 0.99
C HIS A 248 -8.79 -9.01 0.36
N LEU A 249 -8.18 -8.18 1.21
CA LEU A 249 -7.36 -7.06 0.78
C LEU A 249 -5.89 -7.47 0.84
N LEU A 250 -5.17 -7.27 -0.26
CA LEU A 250 -3.75 -7.52 -0.35
C LEU A 250 -3.08 -6.27 -0.89
N GLN A 251 -2.14 -5.72 -0.12
CA GLN A 251 -1.29 -4.67 -0.65
C GLN A 251 -0.07 -5.27 -1.32
N LEU A 252 0.09 -5.00 -2.62
CA LEU A 252 1.12 -5.61 -3.47
C LEU A 252 2.07 -4.57 -4.06
N ARG A 253 3.20 -5.04 -4.59
CA ARG A 253 4.14 -4.26 -5.39
C ARG A 253 4.92 -5.13 -6.36
N VAL A 254 5.37 -4.54 -7.47
CA VAL A 254 6.32 -5.18 -8.40
C VAL A 254 7.75 -4.95 -7.92
N GLU A 255 8.55 -6.01 -7.89
CA GLU A 255 9.96 -5.95 -7.47
C GLU A 255 10.83 -7.11 -8.03
N GLN A 256 12.03 -7.23 -7.46
CA GLN A 256 13.13 -8.11 -7.86
C GLN A 256 13.78 -7.72 -9.19
N GLN A 257 14.85 -8.44 -9.53
CA GLN A 257 15.60 -8.21 -10.76
C GLN A 257 14.67 -8.34 -11.98
N ASN A 258 14.62 -7.28 -12.79
CA ASN A 258 13.81 -7.15 -14.01
C ASN A 258 12.30 -7.20 -13.77
N ASP A 259 11.82 -6.72 -12.62
CA ASP A 259 10.38 -6.58 -12.31
C ASP A 259 9.60 -7.90 -12.47
N LYS A 260 10.25 -9.01 -12.09
CA LYS A 260 9.77 -10.36 -12.36
C LYS A 260 8.81 -10.93 -11.31
N ALA A 261 8.56 -10.18 -10.23
CA ALA A 261 7.83 -10.68 -9.08
C ALA A 261 6.86 -9.64 -8.53
N ILE A 262 5.61 -10.04 -8.34
CA ILE A 262 4.63 -9.32 -7.52
C ILE A 262 4.68 -9.90 -6.11
N THR A 263 4.84 -9.04 -5.11
CA THR A 263 5.06 -9.39 -3.71
C THR A 263 4.21 -8.52 -2.79
N THR A 264 4.19 -8.80 -1.48
CA THR A 264 3.69 -7.82 -0.50
C THR A 264 4.87 -7.03 0.08
N PRO A 265 4.70 -5.73 0.34
CA PRO A 265 5.78 -4.91 0.90
C PRO A 265 6.12 -5.32 2.34
N ALA A 266 5.13 -5.72 3.15
CA ALA A 266 5.35 -6.08 4.54
C ALA A 266 5.98 -7.45 4.72
N SER A 267 5.54 -8.47 4.00
CA SER A 267 6.12 -9.81 4.15
C SER A 267 5.63 -10.74 3.06
N ASN A 268 6.53 -11.25 2.23
CA ASN A 268 6.21 -12.21 1.17
C ASN A 268 5.50 -13.48 1.69
N ALA A 269 5.56 -13.74 3.01
CA ALA A 269 4.77 -14.79 3.66
C ALA A 269 3.26 -14.60 3.50
N LEU A 270 2.77 -13.35 3.49
CA LEU A 270 1.36 -13.01 3.30
C LEU A 270 0.75 -13.66 2.04
N LEU A 271 1.43 -13.52 0.91
CA LEU A 271 0.97 -14.10 -0.35
C LEU A 271 0.92 -15.63 -0.27
N GLY A 272 1.92 -16.25 0.34
CA GLY A 272 1.95 -17.70 0.41
C GLY A 272 1.03 -18.29 1.47
N GLU A 273 0.70 -17.56 2.54
CA GLU A 273 -0.39 -17.90 3.46
C GLU A 273 -1.72 -17.87 2.71
N TYR A 274 -2.00 -16.76 2.01
CA TYR A 274 -3.21 -16.60 1.21
C TYR A 274 -3.41 -17.76 0.21
N PHE A 275 -2.43 -17.99 -0.69
CA PHE A 275 -2.59 -19.04 -1.71
C PHE A 275 -2.63 -20.46 -1.11
N ARG A 276 -1.89 -20.75 -0.03
CA ARG A 276 -1.98 -22.07 0.61
C ARG A 276 -3.34 -22.29 1.24
N ASN A 277 -3.90 -21.28 1.91
CA ASN A 277 -5.24 -21.36 2.47
C ASN A 277 -6.29 -21.58 1.37
N ARG A 278 -6.20 -20.84 0.26
CA ARG A 278 -7.07 -21.01 -0.92
C ARG A 278 -7.02 -22.43 -1.50
N LEU A 279 -5.85 -23.07 -1.46
CA LEU A 279 -5.63 -24.44 -1.91
C LEU A 279 -5.93 -25.52 -0.86
N GLY A 280 -6.37 -25.14 0.35
CA GLY A 280 -6.59 -26.08 1.46
C GLY A 280 -5.30 -26.71 2.00
N LEU A 281 -4.15 -26.07 1.77
CA LEU A 281 -2.83 -26.54 2.21
C LEU A 281 -2.42 -25.90 3.54
N ALA A 282 -1.68 -26.65 4.35
CA ALA A 282 -1.09 -26.11 5.57
C ALA A 282 -0.03 -25.03 5.28
N ASN A 283 0.12 -24.07 6.20
CA ASN A 283 1.19 -23.08 6.15
C ASN A 283 2.56 -23.75 5.99
N GLY A 284 3.36 -23.24 5.06
CA GLY A 284 4.70 -23.70 4.73
C GLY A 284 4.76 -24.95 3.83
N ALA A 285 3.62 -25.55 3.49
CA ALA A 285 3.56 -26.68 2.58
C ALA A 285 4.14 -26.33 1.20
N TYR A 286 4.71 -27.35 0.54
CA TYR A 286 5.11 -27.24 -0.85
C TYR A 286 3.86 -27.31 -1.72
N VAL A 287 3.69 -26.34 -2.63
CA VAL A 287 2.57 -26.31 -3.59
C VAL A 287 3.01 -27.04 -4.84
N THR A 288 2.32 -28.12 -5.19
CA THR A 288 2.55 -28.89 -6.41
C THR A 288 1.62 -28.45 -7.53
N ALA A 289 1.93 -28.84 -8.77
CA ALA A 289 1.00 -28.65 -9.88
C ALA A 289 -0.28 -29.50 -9.74
N ALA A 290 -0.22 -30.62 -9.00
CA ALA A 290 -1.40 -31.41 -8.69
C ALA A 290 -2.35 -30.66 -7.76
N ASP A 291 -1.83 -29.92 -6.77
CA ASP A 291 -2.65 -29.10 -5.87
C ASP A 291 -3.42 -28.02 -6.65
N LEU A 292 -2.73 -27.30 -7.56
CA LEU A 292 -3.35 -26.29 -8.43
C LEU A 292 -4.41 -26.91 -9.38
N ARG A 293 -4.11 -28.06 -9.99
CA ARG A 293 -5.08 -28.75 -10.87
C ARG A 293 -6.26 -29.30 -10.09
N SER A 294 -6.05 -29.80 -8.88
CA SER A 294 -7.12 -30.28 -7.99
C SER A 294 -7.99 -29.14 -7.50
N TYR A 295 -7.41 -27.96 -7.28
CA TYR A 295 -8.16 -26.74 -7.01
C TYR A 295 -9.06 -26.38 -8.21
N GLY A 296 -8.54 -26.52 -9.43
CA GLY A 296 -9.27 -26.26 -10.68
C GLY A 296 -8.66 -25.13 -11.52
N ARG A 297 -7.57 -24.50 -11.05
CA ARG A 297 -6.93 -23.36 -11.71
C ARG A 297 -5.42 -23.33 -11.47
N THR A 298 -4.64 -22.96 -12.48
CA THR A 298 -3.16 -22.92 -12.43
C THR A 298 -2.57 -21.51 -12.60
N ASP A 299 -3.42 -20.50 -12.62
CA ASP A 299 -3.10 -19.10 -12.86
C ASP A 299 -3.98 -18.20 -12.00
N VAL A 300 -3.69 -16.91 -12.00
CA VAL A 300 -4.49 -15.87 -11.37
C VAL A 300 -4.71 -14.75 -12.37
N THR A 301 -5.91 -14.17 -12.39
CA THR A 301 -6.24 -13.04 -13.26
C THR A 301 -6.26 -11.75 -12.44
N PHE A 302 -5.57 -10.72 -12.92
CA PHE A 302 -5.69 -9.37 -12.38
C PHE A 302 -6.53 -8.52 -13.33
N ILE A 303 -7.42 -7.69 -12.78
CA ILE A 303 -8.21 -6.69 -13.50
C ILE A 303 -7.84 -5.33 -12.93
N LYS A 304 -7.47 -4.38 -13.79
CA LYS A 304 -7.14 -3.01 -13.39
C LYS A 304 -8.45 -2.24 -13.16
N ILE A 305 -8.67 -1.78 -11.93
CA ILE A 305 -9.82 -0.92 -11.58
C ILE A 305 -9.43 0.54 -11.86
N ASP A 306 -8.28 0.95 -11.32
CA ASP A 306 -7.65 2.25 -11.57
C ASP A 306 -6.12 2.13 -11.43
N GLU A 307 -5.41 3.24 -11.22
CA GLU A 307 -3.95 3.28 -11.13
C GLU A 307 -3.36 2.70 -9.84
N GLU A 308 -4.15 2.63 -8.76
CA GLU A 308 -3.74 2.17 -7.43
C GLU A 308 -4.58 0.97 -6.94
N HIS A 309 -5.67 0.62 -7.62
CA HIS A 309 -6.60 -0.46 -7.25
C HIS A 309 -6.76 -1.52 -8.35
N TYR A 310 -6.73 -2.77 -7.93
CA TYR A 310 -6.87 -3.95 -8.78
C TYR A 310 -7.82 -4.96 -8.15
N TYR A 311 -8.45 -5.77 -8.98
CA TYR A 311 -9.12 -6.98 -8.56
C TYR A 311 -8.27 -8.20 -8.94
N MET A 312 -8.20 -9.19 -8.07
CA MET A 312 -7.47 -10.43 -8.31
C MET A 312 -8.41 -11.63 -8.20
N ASP A 313 -8.64 -12.25 -9.34
CA ASP A 313 -9.48 -13.43 -9.49
C ASP A 313 -8.65 -14.71 -9.47
N PHE A 314 -8.87 -15.51 -8.43
CA PHE A 314 -8.40 -16.88 -8.33
C PHE A 314 -9.56 -17.88 -8.18
N SER A 315 -10.80 -17.51 -8.54
CA SER A 315 -11.97 -18.39 -8.39
C SER A 315 -12.00 -19.54 -9.43
N ILE A 316 -12.91 -20.49 -9.24
CA ILE A 316 -13.19 -21.63 -10.14
C ILE A 316 -14.59 -21.57 -10.73
#